data_AF-D2RKL7-F1
#
_entry.id   AF-D2RKL7-F1
#
_cell.length_a   1.000
_cell.length_b   1.000
_cell.length_c   1.000
_cell.angle_alpha   90.00
_cell.angle_beta   90.00
_cell.angle_gamma   90.00
#
_symmetry.space_group_name_H-M   'P 1'
#
loop_
_entity.id
_entity.type
_entity.pdbx_description
1 polymer ?
#
loop_
_entity_poly.entity_id
_entity_poly.type
_entity_poly.pdbx_seq_one_letter_code
_entity_poly.pdbx_strand_id
1 'polypeptide(L)'
;MSFVLAEDMDFGTVETAVYGYVNFCQGPDFYEFRMSPEAARPFMEKIEEALAGLNEVLKKLDPQAETLEQAIYQEGNEDNQGTIVFTAYLLGPVAIDGDWMSEGDALKFIDEMDPEWKQNVTCDLVADQCDFGNIVSLQLKRLDGRE
;
A
#
# COMPACT_ATOMS: atom_id res chain seq x y z
N MET A 1 5.72 -15.39 -5.23
CA MET A 1 6.05 -14.95 -6.61
C MET A 1 5.08 -13.84 -6.88
N SER A 2 5.55 -12.62 -7.12
CA SER A 2 4.68 -11.47 -7.34
C SER A 2 4.51 -11.18 -8.83
N PHE A 3 3.33 -10.70 -9.19
CA PHE A 3 2.99 -10.23 -10.53
C PHE A 3 2.51 -8.79 -10.45
N VAL A 4 3.11 -7.89 -11.23
CA VAL A 4 2.74 -6.48 -11.22
C VAL A 4 1.51 -6.25 -12.08
N LEU A 5 0.47 -5.65 -11.49
CA LEU A 5 -0.80 -5.32 -12.13
C LEU A 5 -0.80 -3.89 -12.67
N ALA A 6 -0.19 -2.97 -11.92
CA ALA A 6 0.04 -1.61 -12.36
C ALA A 6 1.34 -1.09 -11.75
N GLU A 7 2.22 -0.56 -12.59
CA GLU A 7 3.47 0.06 -12.18
C GLU A 7 3.24 1.55 -11.88
N ASP A 8 4.05 2.09 -10.97
CA ASP A 8 4.18 3.52 -10.68
C ASP A 8 2.82 4.23 -10.49
N MET A 9 1.94 3.65 -9.66
CA MET A 9 0.71 4.33 -9.23
C MET A 9 1.08 5.50 -8.33
N ASP A 10 0.94 6.70 -8.87
CA ASP A 10 1.21 7.97 -8.19
C ASP A 10 -0.01 8.40 -7.37
N PHE A 11 0.08 8.29 -6.04
CA PHE A 11 -0.92 8.75 -5.09
C PHE A 11 -0.85 10.26 -4.84
N GLY A 12 0.16 10.93 -5.41
CA GLY A 12 0.43 12.34 -5.18
C GLY A 12 0.79 12.61 -3.72
N THR A 13 0.60 13.87 -3.31
CA THR A 13 0.90 14.34 -1.97
C THR A 13 -0.14 13.83 -0.97
N VAL A 14 0.30 12.97 -0.05
CA VAL A 14 -0.52 12.35 1.00
C VAL A 14 0.04 12.64 2.39
N GLU A 15 -0.77 12.38 3.41
CA GLU A 15 -0.35 12.47 4.81
C GLU A 15 -0.06 11.07 5.34
N THR A 16 0.90 10.93 6.24
CA THR A 16 1.12 9.68 6.96
C THR A 16 -0.10 9.38 7.85
N ALA A 17 -0.54 8.13 7.85
CA ALA A 17 -1.60 7.72 8.75
C ALA A 17 -1.05 7.69 10.19
N VAL A 18 -1.87 8.08 11.16
CA VAL A 18 -1.48 7.96 12.56
C VAL A 18 -1.49 6.48 12.90
N TYR A 19 -0.30 5.93 13.16
CA TYR A 19 -0.17 4.61 13.75
C TYR A 19 -0.70 4.69 15.18
N GLY A 20 -1.90 4.12 15.41
CA GLY A 20 -2.32 3.85 16.78
C GLY A 20 -1.21 3.02 17.43
N TYR A 21 -0.59 3.53 18.49
CA TYR A 21 0.59 2.92 19.11
C TYR A 21 0.27 1.50 19.56
N VAL A 22 0.51 0.51 18.70
CA VAL A 22 0.51 -0.90 19.09
C VAL A 22 1.89 -1.44 18.76
N ASN A 23 2.73 -1.38 19.79
CA ASN A 23 4.06 -1.95 19.84
C ASN A 23 3.97 -3.45 19.54
N PHE A 24 4.06 -3.88 18.27
CA PHE A 24 4.09 -5.29 17.91
C PHE A 24 5.13 -5.58 16.86
N CYS A 25 6.19 -6.22 17.35
CA CYS A 25 7.01 -7.16 16.61
C CYS A 25 6.15 -8.06 15.68
N GLN A 26 6.68 -8.31 14.47
CA GLN A 26 6.39 -9.44 13.56
C GLN A 26 5.31 -9.29 12.46
N GLY A 27 5.11 -8.09 11.92
CA GLY A 27 4.51 -7.91 10.58
C GLY A 27 5.59 -7.62 9.53
N PRO A 28 5.33 -7.81 8.21
CA PRO A 28 6.18 -7.25 7.17
C PRO A 28 6.26 -5.73 7.31
N ASP A 29 7.40 -5.13 6.96
CA ASP A 29 7.57 -3.68 7.04
C ASP A 29 6.61 -3.00 6.05
N PHE A 30 5.77 -2.08 6.54
CA PHE A 30 4.80 -1.35 5.72
C PHE A 30 4.75 0.13 6.09
N TYR A 31 4.24 0.93 5.16
CA TYR A 31 3.94 2.35 5.32
C TYR A 31 2.44 2.58 5.16
N GLU A 32 1.83 3.24 6.14
CA GLU A 32 0.44 3.67 6.04
C GLU A 32 0.34 5.16 5.75
N PHE A 33 -0.47 5.50 4.76
CA PHE A 33 -0.76 6.88 4.39
C PHE A 33 -2.26 7.06 4.19
N ARG A 34 -2.73 8.29 4.34
CA ARG A 34 -4.15 8.61 4.32
C ARG A 34 -4.48 9.70 3.31
N MET A 35 -5.68 9.63 2.78
CA MET A 35 -6.23 10.58 1.81
C MET A 35 -7.70 10.87 2.13
N SER A 36 -8.23 11.99 1.63
CA SER A 36 -9.68 12.20 1.67
C SER A 36 -10.40 11.15 0.82
N PRO A 37 -11.64 10.74 1.16
CA PRO A 37 -12.39 9.78 0.36
C PRO A 37 -12.53 10.18 -1.11
N GLU A 38 -12.69 11.47 -1.40
CA GLU A 38 -12.80 11.97 -2.78
C GLU A 38 -11.50 11.78 -3.56
N ALA A 39 -10.34 12.00 -2.93
CA ALA A 39 -9.04 11.83 -3.55
C ALA A 39 -8.65 10.34 -3.67
N ALA A 40 -9.07 9.51 -2.71
CA ALA A 40 -8.83 8.07 -2.71
C ALA A 40 -9.63 7.31 -3.77
N ARG A 41 -10.84 7.78 -4.10
CA ARG A 41 -11.79 7.10 -4.98
C ARG A 41 -11.19 6.57 -6.30
N PRO A 42 -10.45 7.35 -7.11
CA PRO A 42 -9.89 6.82 -8.37
C PRO A 42 -8.92 5.66 -8.15
N PHE A 43 -8.18 5.64 -7.04
CA PHE A 43 -7.26 4.53 -6.72
C PHE A 43 -8.04 3.28 -6.29
N MET A 44 -9.05 3.46 -5.44
CA MET A 44 -9.94 2.38 -5.01
C MET A 44 -10.63 1.73 -6.21
N GLU A 45 -11.22 2.53 -7.12
CA GLU A 45 -11.86 2.03 -8.35
C GLU A 45 -10.89 1.20 -9.19
N LYS A 46 -9.64 1.65 -9.35
CA LYS A 46 -8.60 0.93 -10.10
C LYS A 46 -8.19 -0.40 -9.43
N ILE A 47 -8.09 -0.41 -8.10
CA ILE A 47 -7.78 -1.61 -7.31
C ILE A 47 -8.91 -2.63 -7.41
N GLU A 48 -10.15 -2.18 -7.25
CA GLU A 48 -11.36 -3.01 -7.36
C GLU A 48 -11.49 -3.63 -8.76
N GLU A 49 -11.21 -2.86 -9.82
CA GLU A 49 -11.20 -3.36 -11.20
C GLU A 49 -10.13 -4.45 -11.40
N ALA A 50 -8.91 -4.22 -10.89
CA ALA A 50 -7.82 -5.19 -10.98
C ALA A 50 -8.17 -6.50 -10.23
N LEU A 51 -8.72 -6.39 -9.02
CA LEU A 51 -9.18 -7.52 -8.22
C LEU A 51 -10.28 -8.31 -8.92
N ALA A 52 -11.28 -7.64 -9.48
CA ALA A 52 -12.36 -8.29 -10.21
C ALA A 52 -11.84 -9.05 -11.43
N GLY A 53 -10.96 -8.42 -12.22
CA GLY A 53 -10.33 -9.04 -13.38
C GLY A 53 -9.52 -10.29 -13.03
N LEU A 54 -8.71 -10.22 -11.97
CA LEU A 54 -7.94 -11.37 -11.50
C LEU A 54 -8.83 -12.50 -10.97
N ASN A 55 -9.86 -12.17 -10.21
CA ASN A 55 -10.82 -13.16 -9.69
C ASN A 55 -11.54 -13.89 -10.83
N GLU A 56 -11.92 -13.20 -11.91
CA GLU A 56 -12.48 -13.86 -13.09
C GLU A 56 -11.51 -14.83 -13.74
N VAL A 57 -10.24 -14.44 -13.89
CA VAL A 57 -9.19 -15.30 -14.48
C VAL A 57 -8.97 -16.51 -13.58
N LEU A 58 -8.85 -16.31 -12.28
CA LEU A 58 -8.66 -17.37 -11.29
C LEU A 58 -9.80 -18.38 -11.33
N LYS A 59 -11.06 -17.92 -11.37
CA LYS A 59 -12.25 -18.79 -11.48
C LYS A 59 -12.33 -19.55 -12.81
N LYS A 60 -11.80 -19.01 -13.90
CA LYS A 60 -11.71 -19.72 -15.19
C LYS A 60 -10.66 -20.84 -15.16
N LEU A 61 -9.57 -20.63 -14.44
CA LEU A 61 -8.50 -21.61 -14.28
C LEU A 61 -8.89 -22.73 -13.30
N ASP A 62 -9.50 -22.35 -12.17
CA ASP A 62 -10.03 -23.25 -11.16
C ASP A 62 -11.35 -22.71 -10.59
N PRO A 63 -12.50 -23.32 -10.94
CA PRO A 63 -13.80 -22.89 -10.42
C PRO A 63 -13.91 -22.96 -8.88
N GLN A 64 -13.10 -23.79 -8.22
CA GLN A 64 -13.10 -23.97 -6.77
C GLN A 64 -12.13 -23.02 -6.05
N ALA A 65 -11.28 -22.28 -6.78
CA ALA A 65 -10.34 -21.35 -6.17
C ALA A 65 -11.06 -20.28 -5.35
N GLU A 66 -10.52 -19.94 -4.20
CA GLU A 66 -11.02 -18.86 -3.35
C GLU A 66 -10.83 -17.50 -4.03
N THR A 67 -11.69 -16.54 -3.70
CA THR A 67 -11.54 -15.17 -4.21
C THR A 67 -10.36 -14.49 -3.56
N LEU A 68 -9.60 -13.74 -4.34
CA LEU A 68 -8.52 -12.89 -3.86
C LEU A 68 -9.06 -11.85 -2.88
N GLU A 69 -8.38 -11.72 -1.76
CA GLU A 69 -8.60 -10.66 -0.78
C GLU A 69 -7.66 -9.47 -1.04
N GLN A 70 -8.05 -8.29 -0.57
CA GLN A 70 -7.23 -7.08 -0.65
C GLN A 70 -6.80 -6.62 0.74
N ALA A 71 -5.52 -6.27 0.87
CA ALA A 71 -4.94 -5.67 2.07
C ALA A 71 -4.36 -4.29 1.73
N ILE A 72 -5.11 -3.50 0.96
CA ILE A 72 -4.60 -2.26 0.34
C ILE A 72 -5.15 -1.02 1.02
N TYR A 73 -6.44 -0.97 1.33
CA TYR A 73 -7.05 0.19 1.97
C TYR A 73 -8.22 -0.17 2.88
N GLN A 74 -8.49 0.72 3.82
CA GLN A 74 -9.64 0.66 4.72
C GLN A 74 -10.11 2.06 5.11
N GLU A 75 -11.35 2.18 5.59
CA GLU A 75 -11.81 3.41 6.25
C GLU A 75 -10.97 3.66 7.51
N GLY A 76 -10.59 4.92 7.71
CA GLY A 76 -9.81 5.32 8.87
C GLY A 76 -10.56 5.07 10.19
N ASN A 77 -9.81 4.60 11.18
CA ASN A 77 -10.29 4.36 12.54
C ASN A 77 -10.39 5.67 13.36
N GLU A 78 -10.53 5.58 14.69
CA GLU A 78 -10.64 6.74 15.59
C GLU A 78 -9.51 7.77 15.38
N ASP A 79 -8.28 7.32 15.11
CA ASP A 79 -7.11 8.18 14.92
C ASP A 79 -7.01 8.77 13.49
N ASN A 80 -7.76 8.23 12.54
CA ASN A 80 -7.74 8.61 11.12
C ASN A 80 -9.15 8.89 10.58
N GLN A 81 -10.08 9.32 11.45
CA GLN A 81 -11.49 9.39 11.13
C GLN A 81 -11.77 10.30 9.92
N GLY A 82 -12.63 9.82 9.02
CA GLY A 82 -13.03 10.56 7.82
C GLY A 82 -12.00 10.53 6.69
N THR A 83 -10.99 9.67 6.78
CA THR A 83 -10.01 9.42 5.72
C THR A 83 -10.08 7.97 5.24
N ILE A 84 -9.46 7.71 4.09
CA ILE A 84 -9.13 6.35 3.64
C ILE A 84 -7.65 6.13 3.91
N VAL A 85 -7.33 5.06 4.62
CA VAL A 85 -5.95 4.66 4.94
C VAL A 85 -5.54 3.58 3.95
N PHE A 86 -4.41 3.79 3.29
CA PHE A 86 -3.76 2.83 2.41
C PHE A 86 -2.54 2.21 3.10
N THR A 87 -2.33 0.92 2.90
CA THR A 87 -1.17 0.16 3.41
C THR A 87 -0.29 -0.24 2.23
N ALA A 88 0.97 0.21 2.23
CA ALA A 88 1.96 -0.14 1.22
C ALA A 88 3.14 -0.90 1.86
N TYR A 89 3.42 -2.10 1.36
CA TYR A 89 4.48 -2.95 1.87
C TYR A 89 5.86 -2.56 1.31
N LEU A 90 6.88 -2.63 2.15
CA LEU A 90 8.28 -2.48 1.75
C LEU A 90 8.84 -3.87 1.39
N LEU A 91 8.64 -4.28 0.14
CA LEU A 91 9.10 -5.58 -0.40
C LEU A 91 10.28 -5.42 -1.38
N GLY A 92 11.06 -4.35 -1.21
CA GLY A 92 12.27 -4.10 -1.97
C GLY A 92 12.84 -2.70 -1.69
N PRO A 93 13.90 -2.30 -2.42
CA PRO A 93 14.45 -0.96 -2.32
C PRO A 93 13.41 0.12 -2.63
N VAL A 94 13.39 1.17 -1.81
CA VAL A 94 12.49 2.32 -1.94
C VAL A 94 13.32 3.54 -2.31
N ALA A 95 12.88 4.31 -3.31
CA ALA A 95 13.47 5.60 -3.62
C ALA A 95 12.94 6.66 -2.65
N ILE A 96 13.82 7.34 -1.93
CA ILE A 96 13.47 8.41 -0.99
C ILE A 96 14.23 9.68 -1.38
N ASP A 97 13.50 10.72 -1.77
CA ASP A 97 14.04 11.99 -2.28
C ASP A 97 15.09 11.78 -3.40
N GLY A 98 14.85 10.79 -4.27
CA GLY A 98 15.74 10.42 -5.37
C GLY A 98 16.87 9.43 -5.05
N ASP A 99 17.10 9.07 -3.78
CA ASP A 99 18.11 8.08 -3.37
C ASP A 99 17.47 6.71 -3.11
N TRP A 100 18.07 5.64 -3.63
CA TRP A 100 17.60 4.26 -3.38
C TRP A 100 18.07 3.76 -2.02
N MET A 101 17.13 3.43 -1.15
CA MET A 101 17.37 2.91 0.19
C MET A 101 16.99 1.43 0.28
N SER A 102 17.67 0.71 1.18
CA SER A 102 17.27 -0.66 1.54
C SER A 102 15.93 -0.65 2.28
N GLU A 103 15.22 -1.78 2.33
CA GLU A 103 13.95 -1.91 3.08
C GLU A 103 14.11 -1.42 4.53
N GLY A 104 15.14 -1.89 5.23
CA GLY A 104 15.37 -1.53 6.63
C GLY A 104 15.81 -0.08 6.85
N ASP A 105 16.45 0.57 5.88
CA ASP A 105 16.77 2.00 6.01
C ASP A 105 15.58 2.89 5.62
N ALA A 106 14.78 2.46 4.65
CA ALA A 106 13.51 3.10 4.32
C ALA A 106 12.52 3.02 5.49
N LEU A 107 12.44 1.88 6.19
CA LEU A 107 11.62 1.76 7.39
C LEU A 107 12.08 2.72 8.49
N LYS A 108 13.39 2.77 8.80
CA LYS A 108 13.90 3.73 9.80
C LYS A 108 13.56 5.17 9.42
N PHE A 109 13.67 5.51 8.14
CA PHE A 109 13.31 6.83 7.66
C PHE A 109 11.83 7.13 7.93
N ILE A 110 10.93 6.19 7.63
CA ILE A 110 9.49 6.31 7.89
C ILE A 110 9.21 6.44 9.40
N ASP A 111 9.86 5.63 10.24
CA ASP A 111 9.70 5.65 11.70
C ASP A 111 10.13 6.99 12.33
N GLU A 112 11.12 7.66 11.73
CA GLU A 112 11.64 8.96 12.17
C GLU A 112 10.89 10.14 11.53
N MET A 113 9.96 9.87 10.62
CA MET A 113 9.24 10.90 9.88
C MET A 113 8.22 11.62 10.77
N ASP A 114 8.12 12.94 10.61
CA ASP A 114 7.07 13.70 11.29
C ASP A 114 5.70 13.32 10.70
N PRO A 115 4.72 12.91 11.52
CA PRO A 115 3.38 12.57 11.04
C PRO A 115 2.66 13.71 10.32
N GLU A 116 3.06 14.96 10.55
CA GLU A 116 2.51 16.13 9.85
C GLU A 116 3.13 16.36 8.47
N TRP A 117 4.21 15.66 8.13
CA TRP A 117 4.85 15.79 6.82
C TRP A 117 3.96 15.22 5.73
N LYS A 118 3.91 15.97 4.64
CA LYS A 118 3.27 15.54 3.41
C LYS A 118 4.33 14.94 2.50
N GLN A 119 4.02 13.77 1.94
CA GLN A 119 4.93 13.04 1.07
C GLN A 119 4.23 12.69 -0.22
N ASN A 120 4.93 12.76 -1.34
CA ASN A 120 4.48 12.16 -2.59
C ASN A 120 4.75 10.67 -2.54
N VAL A 121 3.71 9.87 -2.70
CA VAL A 121 3.78 8.41 -2.63
C VAL A 121 3.58 7.81 -4.00
N THR A 122 4.49 6.90 -4.38
CA THR A 122 4.33 6.05 -5.56
C THR A 122 4.43 4.59 -5.16
N CYS A 123 3.48 3.78 -5.62
CA CYS A 123 3.42 2.35 -5.35
C CYS A 123 3.21 1.54 -6.63
N ASP A 124 3.68 0.30 -6.64
CA ASP A 124 3.22 -0.70 -7.60
C ASP A 124 2.02 -1.45 -7.00
N LEU A 125 1.00 -1.73 -7.81
CA LEU A 125 -0.07 -2.65 -7.44
C LEU A 125 0.34 -4.06 -7.89
N VAL A 126 0.42 -4.98 -6.94
CA VAL A 126 0.94 -6.33 -7.18
C VAL A 126 -0.05 -7.39 -6.70
N ALA A 127 -0.15 -8.49 -7.46
CA ALA A 127 -0.71 -9.73 -6.96
C ALA A 127 0.45 -10.57 -6.41
N ASP A 128 0.39 -10.93 -5.13
CA ASP A 128 1.41 -11.74 -4.48
C ASP A 128 0.81 -13.01 -3.87
N GLN A 129 1.68 -14.00 -3.69
CA GLN A 129 1.36 -15.25 -3.01
C GLN A 129 2.10 -15.27 -1.68
N CYS A 130 1.36 -15.20 -0.58
CA CYS A 130 1.87 -15.28 0.79
C CYS A 130 1.38 -16.55 1.49
N ASP A 131 1.83 -16.76 2.73
CA ASP A 131 1.44 -17.91 3.55
C ASP A 131 -0.08 -17.98 3.83
N PHE A 132 -0.78 -16.86 3.69
CA PHE A 132 -2.23 -16.74 3.90
C PHE A 132 -3.05 -16.87 2.61
N GLY A 133 -2.39 -17.02 1.45
CA GLY A 133 -3.05 -17.17 0.16
C GLY A 133 -2.56 -16.16 -0.89
N ASN A 134 -3.36 -15.99 -1.94
CA ASN A 134 -3.08 -14.99 -2.96
C ASN A 134 -3.76 -13.67 -2.54
N ILE A 135 -2.98 -12.60 -2.47
CA ILE A 135 -3.44 -11.27 -2.08
C ILE A 135 -3.10 -10.27 -3.16
N VAL A 136 -3.86 -9.19 -3.23
CA VAL A 136 -3.43 -7.98 -3.94
C VAL A 136 -2.96 -6.96 -2.91
N SER A 137 -1.79 -6.39 -3.14
CA SER A 137 -1.13 -5.45 -2.23
C SER A 137 -0.51 -4.29 -2.99
N LEU A 138 -0.26 -3.19 -2.27
CA LEU A 138 0.61 -2.11 -2.77
C LEU A 138 2.04 -2.38 -2.30
N GLN A 139 2.98 -2.25 -3.22
CA GLN A 139 4.41 -2.23 -2.92
C GLN A 139 4.91 -0.78 -3.00
N LEU A 140 5.47 -0.28 -1.91
CA LEU A 140 6.03 1.07 -1.88
C LEU A 140 7.25 1.17 -2.81
N LYS A 141 7.28 2.19 -3.67
CA LYS A 141 8.37 2.43 -4.62
C LYS A 141 9.08 3.74 -4.38
N ARG A 142 8.33 4.78 -4.04
CA ARG A 142 8.89 6.11 -3.85
C ARG A 142 8.18 6.91 -2.77
N LEU A 143 8.98 7.65 -1.99
CA LEU A 143 8.57 8.71 -1.08
C LEU A 143 9.40 9.97 -1.40
N ASP A 144 8.77 11.03 -1.88
CA ASP A 144 9.46 12.28 -2.20
C ASP A 144 8.76 13.51 -1.62
N GLY A 145 9.53 14.55 -1.33
CA GLY A 145 8.98 15.91 -1.17
C GLY A 145 8.72 16.29 0.27
N ARG A 146 9.78 16.27 1.08
CA ARG A 146 9.84 16.95 2.39
C ARG A 146 9.49 18.44 2.23
N GLU A 147 8.22 18.80 2.29
CA GLU A 147 7.74 20.20 2.37
C GLU A 147 7.27 20.58 3.78
#